data_AF-A0AAD9KW26-F1
#
_entry.id   AF-A0AAD9KW26-F1
#
_cell.length_a   1.000
_cell.length_b   1.000
_cell.length_c   1.000
_cell.angle_alpha   90.00
_cell.angle_beta   90.00
_cell.angle_gamma   90.00
#
_symmetry.space_group_name_H-M   'P 1'
#
loop_
_entity.id
_entity.type
_entity.pdbx_description
1 polymer ?
#
loop_
_entity_poly.entity_id
_entity_poly.type
_entity_poly.pdbx_seq_one_letter_code
_entity_poly.pdbx_strand_id
1 'polypeptide(L)'
;MSVSRLEDVCFKFMPAAGALSGLGFSLTVMTPNAFRSFFAPYDLVIANSLWFTAHVGTGLYIYGRKHIGYQNTPNRIMYSVFGSVIFNFGGVLVLATAKSLLPCQSLRAGFGIVAGLIFLYIGKSYLDMVDAVTNG
;
A
#
# COMPACT_ATOMS: atom_id res chain seq x y z
N MET A 1 -14.92 6.47 24.55
CA MET A 1 -13.99 6.81 23.45
C MET A 1 -14.84 7.15 22.23
N SER A 2 -14.88 8.41 21.80
CA SER A 2 -15.91 8.90 20.86
C SER A 2 -15.77 8.26 19.47
N VAL A 3 -16.90 7.91 18.84
CA VAL A 3 -16.99 7.29 17.51
C VAL A 3 -16.20 8.08 16.46
N SER A 4 -16.19 9.41 16.55
CA SER A 4 -15.42 10.31 15.69
C SER A 4 -13.91 10.03 15.68
N ARG A 5 -13.32 9.64 16.82
CA ARG A 5 -11.88 9.36 16.90
C ARG A 5 -11.53 8.04 16.22
N LEU A 6 -12.44 7.06 16.26
CA LEU A 6 -12.26 5.78 15.56
C LEU A 6 -12.31 5.97 14.05
N GLU A 7 -13.16 6.85 13.55
CA GLU A 7 -13.24 7.16 12.12
C GLU A 7 -11.97 7.85 11.61
N ASP A 8 -11.44 8.84 12.35
CA ASP A 8 -10.18 9.49 11.97
C ASP A 8 -8.98 8.52 11.98
N VAL A 9 -8.93 7.62 12.97
CA VAL A 9 -7.88 6.59 13.02
C VAL A 9 -8.01 5.60 11.86
N CYS A 10 -9.21 5.05 11.64
CA CYS A 10 -9.44 4.03 10.62
C CYS A 10 -9.35 4.56 9.18
N PHE A 11 -9.71 5.82 8.92
CA PHE A 11 -9.83 6.35 7.56
C PHE A 11 -8.81 7.41 7.17
N LYS A 12 -8.05 7.98 8.12
CA LYS A 12 -6.93 8.87 7.81
C LYS A 12 -5.60 8.27 8.24
N PHE A 13 -5.51 7.80 9.49
CA PHE A 13 -4.24 7.32 10.04
C PHE A 13 -3.84 5.95 9.47
N MET A 14 -4.78 5.00 9.41
CA MET A 14 -4.51 3.64 8.92
C MET A 14 -4.12 3.60 7.43
N PRO A 15 -4.80 4.34 6.52
CA PRO A 15 -4.34 4.46 5.13
C PRO A 15 -2.95 5.08 5.01
N ALA A 16 -2.65 6.13 5.78
CA ALA A 16 -1.32 6.74 5.78
C ALA A 16 -0.24 5.79 6.32
N ALA A 17 -0.53 5.08 7.41
CA ALA A 17 0.35 4.06 7.97
C ALA A 17 0.57 2.90 6.98
N GLY A 18 -0.46 2.48 6.25
CA GLY A 18 -0.35 1.47 5.20
C GLY A 18 0.48 1.95 4.01
N ALA A 19 0.32 3.21 3.59
CA ALA A 19 1.13 3.80 2.53
C ALA A 19 2.62 3.85 2.93
N LEU A 20 2.93 4.32 4.14
CA LEU A 20 4.29 4.32 4.68
C LEU A 20 4.85 2.91 4.80
N SER A 21 4.04 1.95 5.26
CA SER A 21 4.44 0.55 5.38
C SER A 21 4.71 -0.07 4.01
N GLY A 22 3.94 0.28 2.98
CA GLY A 22 4.18 -0.14 1.60
C GLY A 22 5.49 0.41 1.03
N LEU A 23 5.83 1.68 1.33
CA LEU A 23 7.13 2.25 0.98
C LEU A 23 8.29 1.57 1.74
N GLY A 24 8.10 1.28 3.03
CA GLY A 24 9.07 0.51 3.79
C GLY A 24 9.26 -0.89 3.22
N PHE A 25 8.18 -1.55 2.83
CA PHE A 25 8.21 -2.86 2.20
C PHE A 25 8.93 -2.83 0.85
N SER A 26 8.74 -1.79 0.03
CA SER A 26 9.43 -1.68 -1.27
C SER A 26 10.95 -1.70 -1.13
N LEU A 27 11.49 -1.14 -0.04
CA LEU A 27 12.91 -1.21 0.28
C LEU A 27 13.39 -2.63 0.62
N THR A 28 12.55 -3.44 1.28
CA THR A 28 12.85 -4.86 1.55
C THR A 28 12.96 -5.66 0.25
N VAL A 29 12.09 -5.36 -0.73
CA VAL A 29 12.11 -5.99 -2.05
C VAL A 29 13.35 -5.55 -2.83
N MET A 30 13.62 -4.24 -2.88
CA MET A 30 14.70 -3.64 -3.67
C MET A 30 16.09 -3.89 -3.11
N THR A 31 16.24 -3.89 -1.78
CA THR A 31 17.53 -3.95 -1.08
C THR A 31 17.54 -4.99 0.04
N PRO A 32 17.34 -6.29 -0.27
CA PRO A 32 17.16 -7.33 0.76
C PRO A 32 18.39 -7.51 1.65
N ASN A 33 19.60 -7.36 1.11
CA ASN A 33 20.84 -7.52 1.87
C ASN A 33 21.01 -6.41 2.91
N ALA A 34 20.71 -5.17 2.52
CA ALA A 34 20.73 -4.03 3.42
C ALA A 34 19.73 -4.21 4.55
N PHE A 35 18.50 -4.58 4.19
CA PHE A 35 17.42 -4.80 5.13
C PHE A 35 17.76 -5.91 6.15
N ARG A 36 18.27 -7.05 5.67
CA ARG A 36 18.76 -8.13 6.54
C ARG A 36 19.87 -7.67 7.48
N SER A 37 20.81 -6.87 6.98
CA SER A 37 21.91 -6.37 7.81
C SER A 37 21.45 -5.50 8.98
N PHE A 38 20.36 -4.74 8.82
CA PHE A 38 19.85 -3.86 9.88
C PHE A 38 18.86 -4.53 10.82
N PHE A 39 18.08 -5.49 10.32
CA PHE A 39 16.91 -6.02 11.02
C PHE A 39 17.03 -7.50 11.42
N ALA A 40 18.12 -8.19 11.07
CA ALA A 40 18.35 -9.56 11.54
C ALA A 40 18.40 -9.62 13.08
N PRO A 41 17.80 -10.65 13.72
CA PRO A 41 17.15 -11.82 13.12
C PRO A 41 15.64 -11.66 12.81
N TYR A 42 15.07 -10.46 13.01
CA TYR A 42 13.64 -10.19 12.90
C TYR A 42 13.20 -9.65 11.53
N ASP A 43 14.06 -9.73 10.51
CA ASP A 43 13.83 -9.15 9.18
C ASP A 43 12.52 -9.68 8.55
N LEU A 44 12.28 -10.99 8.63
CA LEU A 44 11.08 -11.60 8.07
C LEU A 44 9.79 -11.13 8.75
N VAL A 45 9.81 -10.99 10.08
CA VAL A 45 8.66 -10.53 10.87
C VAL A 45 8.34 -9.08 10.53
N ILE A 46 9.36 -8.23 10.42
CA ILE A 46 9.20 -6.81 10.10
C ILE A 46 8.69 -6.66 8.65
N ALA A 47 9.26 -7.37 7.69
CA ALA A 47 8.80 -7.34 6.30
C ALA A 47 7.33 -7.77 6.17
N ASN A 48 6.95 -8.89 6.80
CA ASN A 48 5.56 -9.36 6.78
C ASN A 48 4.60 -8.40 7.50
N SER A 49 5.05 -7.74 8.56
CA SER A 49 4.26 -6.73 9.29
C SER A 49 4.03 -5.48 8.44
N LEU A 50 5.07 -4.99 7.75
CA LEU A 50 4.95 -3.88 6.80
C LEU A 50 4.00 -4.25 5.67
N TRP A 51 4.12 -5.47 5.14
CA TRP A 51 3.26 -5.96 4.07
C TRP A 51 1.80 -6.06 4.47
N PHE A 52 1.53 -6.66 5.63
CA PHE A 52 0.18 -6.77 6.16
C PHE A 52 -0.44 -5.40 6.44
N THR A 53 0.33 -4.48 7.03
CA THR A 53 -0.12 -3.11 7.31
C THR A 53 -0.42 -2.35 6.01
N ALA A 54 0.38 -2.55 4.95
CA ALA A 54 0.11 -2.01 3.63
C ALA A 54 -1.21 -2.55 3.05
N HIS A 55 -1.50 -3.85 3.21
CA HIS A 55 -2.78 -4.42 2.79
C HIS A 55 -3.98 -3.86 3.56
N VAL A 56 -3.87 -3.77 4.87
CA VAL A 56 -4.94 -3.24 5.71
C VAL A 56 -5.19 -1.76 5.40
N GLY A 57 -4.14 -0.94 5.28
CA GLY A 57 -4.29 0.48 4.98
C GLY A 57 -4.88 0.74 3.59
N THR A 58 -4.40 0.06 2.55
CA THR A 58 -4.97 0.17 1.19
C THR A 58 -6.40 -0.35 1.15
N GLY A 59 -6.68 -1.46 1.83
CA GLY A 59 -8.03 -2.03 1.92
C GLY A 59 -9.00 -1.09 2.62
N LEU A 60 -8.62 -0.51 3.76
CA LEU A 60 -9.43 0.49 4.47
C LEU A 60 -9.62 1.76 3.64
N TYR A 61 -8.59 2.20 2.92
CA TYR A 61 -8.69 3.35 2.02
C TYR A 61 -9.73 3.12 0.94
N ILE A 62 -9.67 1.97 0.25
CA ILE A 62 -10.64 1.58 -0.77
C ILE A 62 -12.02 1.43 -0.15
N TYR A 63 -12.13 0.76 1.00
CA TYR A 63 -13.39 0.59 1.74
C TYR A 63 -14.09 1.93 1.96
N GLY A 64 -13.36 2.98 2.33
CA GLY A 64 -13.90 4.32 2.55
C GLY A 64 -14.35 5.09 1.29
N ARG A 65 -14.13 4.57 0.08
CA ARG A 65 -14.42 5.30 -1.17
C ARG A 65 -15.90 5.38 -1.51
N LYS A 66 -16.30 6.46 -2.17
CA LYS A 66 -17.71 6.76 -2.49
C LYS A 66 -18.26 5.78 -3.53
N HIS A 67 -17.48 5.45 -4.56
CA HIS A 67 -17.89 4.56 -5.66
C HIS A 67 -18.18 3.11 -5.23
N ILE A 68 -17.87 2.72 -3.99
CA ILE A 68 -18.31 1.42 -3.45
C ILE A 68 -19.23 1.58 -2.24
N GLY A 69 -19.54 2.81 -1.83
CA GLY A 69 -20.35 3.11 -0.66
C GLY A 69 -21.82 2.68 -0.80
N TYR A 70 -22.32 2.57 -2.04
CA TYR A 70 -23.69 2.12 -2.32
C TYR A 70 -23.88 0.60 -2.24
N GLN A 71 -22.79 -0.17 -2.14
CA GLN A 71 -22.82 -1.63 -2.05
C GLN A 71 -23.13 -2.10 -0.63
N ASN A 72 -23.66 -3.32 -0.49
CA ASN A 72 -23.81 -3.96 0.82
C ASN A 72 -22.43 -4.22 1.47
N THR A 73 -22.40 -4.35 2.80
CA THR A 73 -21.15 -4.51 3.56
C THR A 73 -20.27 -5.67 3.05
N PRO A 74 -20.81 -6.87 2.74
CA PRO A 74 -20.00 -7.97 2.23
C PRO A 74 -19.33 -7.66 0.89
N ASN A 75 -20.05 -7.10 -0.07
CA ASN A 75 -19.47 -6.75 -1.38
C ASN A 75 -18.43 -5.64 -1.23
N ARG A 76 -18.70 -4.65 -0.38
CA ARG A 76 -17.77 -3.56 -0.10
C ARG A 76 -16.45 -4.08 0.49
N ILE A 77 -16.51 -5.03 1.42
CA ILE A 77 -15.32 -5.72 1.95
C ILE A 77 -14.61 -6.48 0.83
N MET A 78 -15.34 -7.29 0.05
CA MET A 78 -14.77 -8.11 -1.02
C MET A 78 -14.02 -7.27 -2.06
N TYR A 79 -14.62 -6.17 -2.54
CA TYR A 79 -13.99 -5.26 -3.51
C TYR A 79 -12.78 -4.54 -2.92
N SER A 80 -12.84 -4.16 -1.64
CA SER A 80 -11.73 -3.50 -0.96
C SER A 80 -10.53 -4.43 -0.76
N VAL A 81 -10.79 -5.68 -0.37
CA VAL A 81 -9.77 -6.72 -0.25
C VAL A 81 -9.14 -7.00 -1.61
N PHE A 82 -9.97 -7.17 -2.64
CA PHE A 82 -9.50 -7.42 -4.01
C PHE A 82 -8.62 -6.28 -4.53
N GLY A 83 -9.07 -5.02 -4.39
CA GLY A 83 -8.30 -3.85 -4.80
C GLY A 83 -6.98 -3.71 -4.03
N SER A 84 -6.99 -3.99 -2.72
CA SER A 84 -5.77 -4.02 -1.91
C SER A 84 -4.78 -5.08 -2.39
N VAL A 85 -5.27 -6.29 -2.72
CA VAL A 85 -4.44 -7.37 -3.27
C VAL A 85 -3.82 -6.94 -4.60
N ILE A 86 -4.63 -6.49 -5.56
CA ILE A 86 -4.13 -6.07 -6.87
C ILE A 86 -3.08 -4.96 -6.74
N PHE A 87 -3.37 -3.93 -5.95
CA PHE A 87 -2.49 -2.78 -5.83
C PHE A 87 -1.12 -3.16 -5.25
N ASN A 88 -1.12 -3.86 -4.10
CA ASN A 88 0.11 -4.22 -3.42
C ASN A 88 0.90 -5.26 -4.24
N PHE A 89 0.28 -6.38 -4.61
CA PHE A 89 0.98 -7.42 -5.38
C PHE A 89 1.47 -6.92 -6.73
N GLY A 90 0.66 -6.12 -7.44
CA GLY A 90 1.06 -5.50 -8.70
C GLY A 90 2.28 -4.60 -8.54
N GLY A 91 2.29 -3.75 -7.50
CA GLY A 91 3.44 -2.89 -7.19
C GLY A 91 4.71 -3.70 -6.92
N VAL A 92 4.61 -4.76 -6.11
CA VAL A 92 5.75 -5.64 -5.83
C VAL A 92 6.25 -6.36 -7.08
N LEU A 93 5.36 -6.78 -7.97
CA LEU A 93 5.73 -7.45 -9.22
C LEU A 93 6.55 -6.51 -10.11
N VAL A 94 6.14 -5.25 -10.23
CA VAL A 94 6.91 -4.23 -10.97
C VAL A 94 8.25 -3.96 -10.30
N LEU A 95 8.26 -3.80 -8.97
CA LEU A 95 9.49 -3.57 -8.21
C LEU A 95 10.48 -4.73 -8.33
N ALA A 96 10.01 -5.98 -8.19
CA ALA A 96 10.83 -7.18 -8.31
C ALA A 96 11.42 -7.31 -9.72
N THR A 97 10.64 -6.98 -10.75
CA THR A 97 11.10 -6.97 -12.15
C THR A 97 12.12 -5.85 -12.39
N ALA A 98 11.87 -4.64 -11.89
CA ALA A 98 12.78 -3.51 -12.04
C ALA A 98 14.11 -3.71 -11.30
N LYS A 99 14.08 -4.40 -10.15
CA LYS A 99 15.27 -4.71 -9.35
C LYS A 99 16.36 -5.44 -10.15
N SER A 100 15.98 -6.37 -11.03
CA SER A 100 16.94 -7.13 -11.85
C SER A 100 17.64 -6.26 -12.89
N LEU A 101 17.03 -5.13 -13.27
CA LEU A 101 17.57 -4.18 -14.24
C LEU A 101 18.50 -3.12 -13.61
N LEU A 102 18.43 -2.94 -12.29
CA LEU A 102 19.18 -1.90 -11.59
C LEU A 102 20.48 -2.49 -10.99
N PRO A 103 21.67 -1.93 -11.28
CA PRO A 103 22.94 -2.50 -10.85
C PRO A 103 23.31 -2.15 -9.39
N CYS A 104 23.02 -0.93 -8.94
CA CYS A 104 23.50 -0.40 -7.65
C CYS A 104 22.43 -0.45 -6.55
N GLN A 105 22.83 -0.74 -5.32
CA GLN A 105 21.92 -0.80 -4.16
C GLN A 105 21.25 0.53 -3.86
N SER A 106 21.98 1.65 -3.96
CA SER A 106 21.43 3.00 -3.76
C SER A 106 20.38 3.37 -4.82
N LEU A 107 20.63 3.02 -6.08
CA LEU A 107 19.66 3.21 -7.17
C LEU A 107 18.41 2.36 -6.96
N ARG A 108 18.54 1.11 -6.52
CA ARG A 108 17.40 0.24 -6.18
C ARG A 108 16.55 0.82 -5.05
N ALA A 109 17.18 1.32 -3.98
CA ALA A 109 16.46 1.96 -2.88
C ALA A 109 15.72 3.22 -3.34
N GLY A 110 16.42 4.11 -4.06
CA GLY A 110 15.83 5.34 -4.59
C GLY A 110 14.66 5.05 -5.54
N PHE A 111 14.85 4.11 -6.47
CA PHE A 111 13.79 3.67 -7.37
C PHE A 111 12.60 3.06 -6.60
N GLY A 112 12.85 2.23 -5.58
CA GLY A 112 11.78 1.63 -4.77
C GLY A 112 10.92 2.65 -4.05
N ILE A 113 11.52 3.71 -3.51
CA ILE A 113 10.80 4.82 -2.86
C ILE A 113 10.03 5.62 -3.91
N VAL A 114 10.70 6.05 -4.99
CA VAL A 114 10.09 6.89 -6.03
C VAL A 114 8.95 6.16 -6.73
N ALA A 115 9.15 4.92 -7.16
CA ALA A 115 8.12 4.11 -7.80
C ALA A 115 6.95 3.83 -6.84
N GLY A 116 7.22 3.57 -5.56
CA GLY A 116 6.18 3.42 -4.54
C GLY A 116 5.33 4.68 -4.37
N LEU A 117 5.95 5.86 -4.31
CA LEU A 117 5.24 7.14 -4.25
C LEU A 117 4.40 7.40 -5.51
N ILE A 118 4.95 7.09 -6.68
CA ILE A 118 4.25 7.20 -7.96
C ILE A 118 3.03 6.27 -7.97
N PHE A 119 3.17 5.01 -7.54
CA PHE A 119 2.04 4.08 -7.47
C PHE A 119 0.96 4.55 -6.52
N LEU A 120 1.33 5.06 -5.33
CA LEU A 120 0.37 5.64 -4.40
C LEU A 120 -0.37 6.85 -5.02
N TYR A 121 0.37 7.74 -5.70
CA TYR A 121 -0.21 8.90 -6.37
C TYR A 121 -1.18 8.50 -7.49
N ILE A 122 -0.76 7.59 -8.38
CA ILE A 122 -1.58 7.10 -9.49
C ILE A 122 -2.80 6.35 -8.96
N GLY A 123 -2.63 5.46 -7.98
CA GLY A 123 -3.73 4.71 -7.38
C GLY A 123 -4.76 5.62 -6.73
N LYS A 124 -4.30 6.64 -5.99
CA LYS A 124 -5.19 7.68 -5.44
C LYS A 124 -5.92 8.43 -6.55
N SER A 125 -5.18 8.97 -7.52
CA SER A 125 -5.73 9.77 -8.62
C SER A 125 -6.77 8.99 -9.43
N TYR A 126 -6.49 7.71 -9.70
CA TYR A 126 -7.42 6.80 -10.35
C TYR A 126 -8.72 6.64 -9.56
N LEU A 127 -8.63 6.35 -8.25
CA LEU A 127 -9.82 6.22 -7.41
C LEU A 127 -10.58 7.54 -7.27
N ASP A 128 -9.90 8.69 -7.26
CA ASP A 128 -10.48 10.04 -7.25
C ASP A 128 -11.27 10.30 -8.54
N MET A 129 -10.72 9.94 -9.69
CA MET A 129 -11.42 9.99 -10.97
C MET A 129 -12.67 9.10 -10.98
N VAL A 130 -12.57 7.86 -10.49
CA VAL A 130 -13.72 6.93 -10.42
C VAL A 130 -14.82 7.48 -9.50
N ASP A 131 -14.46 8.04 -8.35
CA ASP A 131 -15.41 8.70 -7.45
C ASP A 131 -16.08 9.91 -8.10
N ALA A 132 -15.36 10.68 -8.92
CA ALA A 132 -15.93 11.83 -9.62
C ALA A 132 -16.98 11.42 -10.65
N VAL A 133 -16.75 10.34 -11.40
CA VAL A 133 -17.69 9.82 -12.40
C VAL A 133 -18.93 9.18 -11.75
N THR A 134 -18.77 8.57 -10.57
CA THR A 134 -19.88 7.87 -9.89
C THR A 134 -20.87 8.82 -9.19
N ASN A 135 -20.59 10.13 -9.15
CA ASN A 135 -21.52 11.16 -8.65
C ASN A 135 -22.16 12.00 -9.78
N GLY A 136 -22.03 11.56 -11.05
CA GLY A 136 -22.72 12.12 -12.21
C GLY A 136 -24.04 11.42 -12.49
#